data_AF-A0A9Q4GD44-F1
#
_entry.id   AF-A0A9Q4GD44-F1
#
_cell.length_a   1.000
_cell.length_b   1.000
_cell.length_c   1.000
_cell.angle_alpha   90.00
_cell.angle_beta   90.00
_cell.angle_gamma   90.00
#
_symmetry.space_group_name_H-M   'P 1'
#
loop_
_entity.id
_entity.type
_entity.pdbx_description
1 polymer ?
#
loop_
_entity_poly.entity_id
_entity_poly.type
_entity_poly.pdbx_seq_one_letter_code
_entity_poly.pdbx_strand_id
1 'polypeptide(L)'
;MSKYTVQLKTLIDLGYNLFDFDYPIFDPAYKTVLENKIKDWYYFREIGLETPAQFKQFLKAKLNMIMPYYNQLYTANEVFKTYDPYKNKNVTTTDTRTGTSESNGSSTAKEVYSDTPQSELGNSDYATSITTNSGDSGGTATTTEEYTSTIAGHDGMKYPTDILMGLRQSFINIDKMIIEELSDLFMNIY
;
A
#
# COMPACT_ATOMS: atom_id res chain seq x y z
N MET A 1 -28.85 -26.89 -34.80
CA MET A 1 -29.02 -25.79 -35.78
C MET A 1 -29.36 -24.54 -35.00
N SER A 2 -28.82 -23.40 -35.40
CA SER A 2 -29.20 -22.12 -34.81
C SER A 2 -30.63 -21.75 -35.22
N LYS A 3 -31.39 -21.12 -34.32
CA LYS A 3 -32.82 -20.85 -34.52
C LYS A 3 -33.10 -19.39 -34.88
N TYR A 4 -32.36 -18.44 -34.32
CA TYR A 4 -32.67 -17.01 -34.45
C TYR A 4 -31.50 -16.19 -35.00
N THR A 5 -30.28 -16.45 -34.56
CA THR A 5 -29.07 -15.77 -35.05
C THR A 5 -27.93 -16.75 -35.29
N VAL A 6 -26.71 -16.24 -35.51
CA VAL A 6 -25.52 -17.05 -35.75
C VAL A 6 -24.96 -17.57 -34.42
N GLN A 7 -24.57 -18.84 -34.36
CA GLN A 7 -23.93 -19.41 -33.18
C GLN A 7 -22.48 -18.92 -33.05
N LEU A 8 -22.01 -18.74 -31.81
CA LEU A 8 -20.63 -18.33 -31.57
C LEU A 8 -19.64 -19.33 -32.19
N LYS A 9 -19.88 -20.63 -32.05
CA LYS A 9 -19.12 -21.69 -32.72
C LYS A 9 -18.94 -21.43 -34.20
N THR A 10 -20.02 -21.12 -34.93
CA THR A 10 -19.94 -20.92 -36.38
C THR A 10 -19.06 -19.72 -36.75
N LEU A 11 -19.03 -18.68 -35.92
CA LEU A 11 -18.11 -17.54 -36.13
C LEU A 11 -16.66 -17.94 -35.89
N ILE A 12 -16.39 -18.73 -34.85
CA ILE A 12 -15.04 -19.22 -34.52
C ILE A 12 -14.53 -20.15 -35.63
N ASP A 13 -15.35 -21.09 -36.09
CA ASP A 13 -15.00 -22.05 -37.15
C ASP A 13 -14.71 -21.34 -38.49
N LEU A 14 -15.38 -20.20 -38.75
CA LEU A 14 -15.13 -19.33 -39.91
C LEU A 14 -13.86 -18.47 -39.78
N GLY A 15 -13.13 -18.57 -38.66
CA GLY A 15 -11.93 -17.78 -38.40
C GLY A 15 -12.23 -16.31 -38.09
N TYR A 16 -13.43 -15.99 -37.62
CA TYR A 16 -13.80 -14.61 -37.27
C TYR A 16 -13.04 -14.13 -36.02
N ASN A 17 -12.23 -13.08 -36.19
CA ASN A 17 -11.46 -12.48 -35.10
C ASN A 17 -12.37 -11.63 -34.19
N LEU A 18 -12.97 -12.30 -33.19
CA LEU A 18 -13.90 -11.68 -32.25
C LEU A 18 -13.23 -10.63 -31.35
N PHE A 19 -12.06 -10.94 -30.79
CA PHE A 19 -11.36 -10.11 -29.79
C PHE A 19 -10.25 -9.22 -30.37
N ASP A 20 -10.35 -8.89 -31.66
CA ASP A 20 -9.43 -7.96 -32.31
C ASP A 20 -9.85 -6.51 -32.00
N PHE A 21 -9.64 -6.13 -30.73
CA PHE A 21 -9.77 -4.78 -30.19
C PHE A 21 -9.04 -4.66 -28.84
N ASP A 22 -8.76 -3.41 -28.46
CA ASP A 22 -8.17 -3.09 -27.17
C ASP A 22 -9.23 -2.88 -26.08
N TYR A 23 -8.93 -3.38 -24.88
CA TYR A 23 -9.65 -3.15 -23.65
C TYR A 23 -8.66 -3.21 -22.48
N PRO A 24 -8.91 -2.46 -21.39
CA PRO A 24 -8.00 -2.42 -20.25
C PRO A 24 -8.01 -3.78 -19.55
N ILE A 25 -6.84 -4.38 -19.33
CA ILE A 25 -6.69 -5.62 -18.57
C ILE A 25 -5.53 -5.51 -17.57
N PHE A 26 -5.64 -6.20 -16.44
CA PHE A 26 -4.62 -6.18 -15.40
C PHE A 26 -3.27 -6.78 -15.86
N ASP A 27 -3.31 -7.84 -16.65
CA ASP A 27 -2.13 -8.53 -17.18
C ASP A 27 -2.36 -8.93 -18.65
N PRO A 28 -1.51 -8.49 -19.59
CA PRO A 28 -1.56 -8.90 -20.98
C PRO A 28 -1.50 -10.42 -21.19
N ALA A 29 -0.78 -11.16 -20.35
CA ALA A 29 -0.69 -12.63 -20.47
C ALA A 29 -2.03 -13.31 -20.16
N TYR A 30 -2.82 -12.73 -19.25
CA TYR A 30 -4.12 -13.26 -18.88
C TYR A 30 -5.22 -12.98 -19.92
N LYS A 31 -5.01 -12.02 -20.82
CA LYS A 31 -5.95 -11.66 -21.89
C LYS A 31 -6.42 -12.87 -22.67
N THR A 32 -5.48 -13.69 -23.16
CA THR A 32 -5.77 -14.89 -23.93
C THR A 32 -6.57 -15.93 -23.12
N VAL A 33 -6.29 -16.03 -21.81
CA VAL A 33 -7.00 -16.97 -20.92
C VAL A 33 -8.46 -16.55 -20.75
N LEU A 34 -8.71 -15.26 -20.48
CA LEU A 34 -10.05 -14.73 -20.34
C LEU A 34 -10.86 -14.88 -21.65
N GLU A 35 -10.26 -14.55 -22.78
CA GLU A 35 -10.90 -14.68 -24.09
C GLU A 35 -11.30 -16.12 -24.41
N ASN A 36 -10.43 -17.09 -24.09
CA ASN A 36 -10.75 -18.50 -24.26
C ASN A 36 -11.88 -18.95 -23.32
N LYS A 37 -11.87 -18.53 -22.05
CA LYS A 37 -12.97 -18.82 -21.11
C LYS A 37 -14.31 -18.27 -21.59
N ILE A 38 -14.33 -17.06 -22.17
CA ILE A 38 -15.55 -16.48 -22.77
C ILE A 38 -16.00 -17.32 -23.98
N LYS A 39 -15.09 -17.71 -24.88
CA LYS A 39 -15.41 -18.56 -26.03
C LYS A 39 -15.99 -19.89 -25.59
N ASP A 40 -15.38 -20.55 -24.61
CA ASP A 40 -15.79 -21.86 -24.12
C ASP A 40 -17.16 -21.81 -23.46
N TRP A 41 -17.42 -20.81 -22.62
CA TRP A 41 -18.71 -20.65 -21.94
C TRP A 41 -19.86 -20.39 -22.92
N TYR A 42 -19.61 -19.56 -23.93
CA TYR A 42 -20.60 -19.16 -24.92
C TYR A 42 -20.55 -19.98 -26.21
N TYR A 43 -19.79 -21.06 -26.26
CA TYR A 43 -19.45 -21.79 -27.48
C TYR A 43 -20.69 -22.21 -28.30
N PHE A 44 -21.70 -22.74 -27.62
CA PHE A 44 -22.95 -23.20 -28.25
C PHE A 44 -24.08 -22.16 -28.22
N ARG A 45 -23.83 -20.94 -27.72
CA ARG A 45 -24.84 -19.89 -27.61
C ARG A 45 -24.94 -19.07 -28.89
N GLU A 46 -26.14 -18.58 -29.14
CA GLU A 46 -26.45 -17.66 -30.25
C GLU A 46 -26.17 -16.21 -29.83
N ILE A 47 -25.59 -15.42 -30.73
CA ILE A 47 -25.34 -13.99 -30.47
C ILE A 47 -26.68 -13.24 -30.32
N GLY A 48 -26.77 -12.28 -29.40
CA GLY A 48 -28.01 -11.54 -29.15
C GLY A 48 -28.34 -10.48 -30.21
N LEU A 49 -27.47 -10.27 -31.20
CA LEU A 49 -27.54 -9.20 -32.19
C LEU A 49 -27.66 -9.76 -33.61
N GLU A 50 -28.23 -8.95 -34.51
CA GLU A 50 -28.52 -9.35 -35.90
C GLU A 50 -27.26 -9.66 -36.71
N THR A 51 -26.16 -8.95 -36.45
CA THR A 51 -24.91 -9.08 -37.21
C THR A 51 -23.68 -9.33 -36.30
N PRO A 52 -22.70 -10.14 -36.75
CA PRO A 52 -21.46 -10.35 -36.00
C PRO A 52 -20.66 -9.07 -35.77
N ALA A 53 -20.74 -8.11 -36.70
CA ALA A 53 -20.06 -6.81 -36.58
C ALA A 53 -20.65 -5.95 -35.45
N GLN A 54 -21.98 -5.89 -35.35
CA GLN A 54 -22.64 -5.22 -34.22
C GLN A 54 -22.27 -5.91 -32.90
N PHE A 55 -22.31 -7.25 -32.87
CA PHE A 55 -21.90 -8.01 -31.69
C PHE A 55 -20.48 -7.67 -31.23
N LYS A 56 -19.51 -7.61 -32.15
CA LYS A 56 -18.13 -7.19 -31.85
C LYS A 56 -18.07 -5.78 -31.27
N GLN A 57 -18.84 -4.84 -31.82
CA GLN A 57 -18.86 -3.45 -31.34
C GLN A 57 -19.43 -3.33 -29.93
N PHE A 58 -20.54 -4.02 -29.64
CA PHE A 58 -21.14 -4.03 -28.30
C PHE A 58 -20.26 -4.77 -27.29
N LEU A 59 -19.64 -5.87 -27.68
CA LEU A 59 -18.67 -6.60 -26.85
C LEU A 59 -17.48 -5.69 -26.48
N LYS A 60 -16.93 -4.95 -27.44
CA LYS A 60 -15.88 -3.96 -27.22
C LYS A 60 -16.33 -2.88 -26.23
N ALA A 61 -17.54 -2.32 -26.42
CA ALA A 61 -18.06 -1.27 -25.55
C ALA A 61 -18.27 -1.76 -24.11
N LYS A 62 -18.90 -2.93 -23.95
CA LYS A 62 -19.17 -3.55 -22.65
C LYS A 62 -17.86 -3.88 -21.92
N LEU A 63 -16.89 -4.52 -22.58
CA LEU A 63 -15.59 -4.81 -21.98
C LEU A 63 -14.85 -3.52 -21.58
N ASN A 64 -14.81 -2.50 -22.43
CA ASN A 64 -14.18 -1.22 -22.05
C ASN A 64 -14.86 -0.54 -20.84
N MET A 65 -16.16 -0.73 -20.67
CA MET A 65 -16.91 -0.16 -19.53
C MET A 65 -16.68 -0.93 -18.23
N ILE A 66 -16.73 -2.26 -18.25
CA ILE A 66 -16.70 -3.08 -17.03
C ILE A 66 -15.29 -3.44 -16.57
N MET A 67 -14.34 -3.57 -17.51
CA MET A 67 -13.00 -4.08 -17.20
C MET A 67 -12.20 -3.23 -16.20
N PRO A 68 -12.28 -1.88 -16.16
CA PRO A 68 -11.61 -1.09 -15.13
C PRO A 68 -11.96 -1.51 -13.70
N TYR A 69 -13.23 -1.85 -13.45
CA TYR A 69 -13.68 -2.36 -12.15
C TYR A 69 -13.12 -3.75 -11.85
N TYR A 70 -13.19 -4.67 -12.82
CA TYR A 70 -12.66 -6.03 -12.64
C TYR A 70 -11.15 -6.08 -12.49
N ASN A 71 -10.41 -5.17 -13.13
CA ASN A 71 -8.97 -5.05 -12.94
C ASN A 71 -8.62 -4.70 -11.48
N GLN A 72 -9.42 -3.87 -10.81
CA GLN A 72 -9.23 -3.59 -9.38
C GLN A 72 -9.52 -4.83 -8.52
N LEU A 73 -10.48 -5.67 -8.91
CA LEU A 73 -10.73 -6.93 -8.21
C LEU A 73 -9.58 -7.92 -8.40
N TYR A 74 -8.98 -7.99 -9.59
CA TYR A 74 -7.80 -8.82 -9.84
C TYR A 74 -6.62 -8.36 -9.00
N THR A 75 -6.31 -7.07 -8.98
CA THR A 75 -5.22 -6.54 -8.14
C THR A 75 -5.49 -6.79 -6.66
N ALA A 76 -6.73 -6.63 -6.19
CA ALA A 76 -7.10 -6.95 -4.82
C ALA A 76 -6.91 -8.44 -4.49
N ASN A 77 -7.23 -9.34 -5.42
CA ASN A 77 -7.03 -10.79 -5.25
C ASN A 77 -5.53 -11.14 -5.17
N GLU A 78 -4.68 -10.53 -6.01
CA GLU A 78 -3.24 -10.72 -5.92
C GLU A 78 -2.66 -10.23 -4.58
N VAL A 79 -3.10 -9.06 -4.10
CA VAL A 79 -2.72 -8.57 -2.77
C VAL A 79 -3.18 -9.56 -1.69
N PHE A 80 -4.40 -10.06 -1.79
CA PHE A 80 -4.94 -11.04 -0.85
C PHE A 80 -4.14 -12.35 -0.81
N LYS A 81 -3.63 -12.84 -1.95
CA LYS A 81 -2.75 -14.04 -1.99
C LYS A 81 -1.44 -13.84 -1.24
N THR A 82 -0.92 -12.61 -1.23
CA THR A 82 0.34 -12.28 -0.53
C THR A 82 0.14 -12.05 0.97
N TYR A 83 -1.08 -11.81 1.40
CA TYR A 83 -1.42 -11.57 2.80
C TYR A 83 -1.54 -12.90 3.56
N ASP A 84 -0.94 -12.97 4.75
CA ASP A 84 -1.09 -14.11 5.66
C ASP A 84 -2.39 -13.95 6.49
N PRO A 85 -3.41 -14.79 6.27
CA PRO A 85 -4.71 -14.65 6.94
C PRO A 85 -4.65 -14.78 8.47
N TYR A 86 -3.58 -15.40 8.99
CA TYR A 86 -3.40 -15.64 10.42
C TYR A 86 -2.62 -14.52 11.12
N LYS A 87 -2.20 -13.47 10.39
CA LYS A 87 -1.50 -12.31 10.94
C LYS A 87 -2.36 -11.06 10.83
N ASN A 88 -3.30 -10.90 11.75
CA ASN A 88 -4.20 -9.75 11.75
C ASN A 88 -3.64 -8.48 12.41
N LYS A 89 -2.51 -8.58 13.14
CA LYS A 89 -1.85 -7.45 13.78
C LYS A 89 -0.43 -7.34 13.24
N ASN A 90 -0.09 -6.16 12.73
CA ASN A 90 1.28 -5.78 12.40
C ASN A 90 1.46 -4.31 12.75
N VAL A 91 2.02 -4.04 13.94
CA VAL A 91 2.21 -2.68 14.46
C VAL A 91 3.68 -2.47 14.71
N THR A 92 4.24 -1.47 14.04
CA THR A 92 5.59 -0.98 14.30
C THR A 92 5.49 0.33 15.04
N THR A 93 6.09 0.42 16.21
CA THR A 93 6.21 1.66 16.99
C THR A 93 7.65 2.11 16.96
N THR A 94 7.86 3.33 16.47
CA THR A 94 9.15 4.01 16.48
C THR A 94 9.06 5.18 17.46
N ASP A 95 9.96 5.22 18.44
CA ASP A 95 10.10 6.33 19.39
C ASP A 95 11.50 6.93 19.22
N THR A 96 11.57 8.26 19.15
CA THR A 96 12.84 8.99 19.05
C THR A 96 12.89 9.99 20.20
N ARG A 97 13.85 9.80 21.10
CA ARG A 97 14.04 10.66 22.27
C ARG A 97 15.30 11.46 22.10
N THR A 98 15.14 12.78 22.05
CA THR A 98 16.24 13.74 22.03
C THR A 98 16.34 14.44 23.37
N GLY A 99 17.45 14.23 24.05
CA GLY A 99 17.81 14.94 25.28
C GLY A 99 18.89 15.96 24.98
N THR A 100 18.69 17.20 25.41
CA THR A 100 19.75 18.23 25.40
C THR A 100 20.02 18.62 26.83
N SER A 101 21.26 18.44 27.29
CA SER A 101 21.71 18.90 28.59
C SER A 101 22.74 20.01 28.39
N GLU A 102 22.46 21.16 28.98
CA GLU A 102 23.36 22.32 28.99
C GLU A 102 23.90 22.49 30.41
N SER A 103 25.22 22.55 30.54
CA SER A 103 25.88 22.92 31.78
C SER A 103 26.70 24.19 31.56
N ASN A 104 26.45 25.18 32.41
CA ASN A 104 27.19 26.43 32.44
C ASN A 104 27.82 26.58 33.83
N GLY A 105 29.14 26.73 33.86
CA GLY A 105 29.92 26.91 35.08
C GLY A 105 30.75 28.17 34.97
N SER A 106 30.47 29.14 35.84
CA SER A 106 31.28 30.35 35.98
C SER A 106 32.03 30.30 37.30
N SER A 107 33.34 30.53 37.26
CA SER A 107 34.18 30.58 38.46
C SER A 107 35.05 31.83 38.43
N THR A 108 35.17 32.48 39.57
CA THR A 108 36.05 33.63 39.77
C THR A 108 36.88 33.37 41.01
N ALA A 109 38.19 33.21 40.83
CA ALA A 109 39.15 33.12 41.91
C ALA A 109 39.84 34.48 42.07
N LYS A 110 39.79 35.05 43.27
CA LYS A 110 40.47 36.28 43.64
C LYS A 110 41.52 35.94 44.70
N GLU A 111 42.79 36.07 44.34
CA GLU A 111 43.91 35.90 45.26
C GLU A 111 44.43 37.30 45.65
N VAL A 112 44.61 37.52 46.95
CA VAL A 112 44.99 38.82 47.53
C VAL A 112 46.29 38.68 48.32
N TYR A 113 47.34 39.41 47.91
CA TYR A 113 48.65 39.38 48.55
C TYR A 113 48.97 40.70 49.25
N SER A 114 49.50 40.65 50.47
CA SER A 114 49.73 41.84 51.32
C SER A 114 51.02 41.73 52.12
N ASP A 115 52.01 42.57 51.81
CA ASP A 115 53.33 42.60 52.46
C ASP A 115 53.72 44.05 52.80
N THR A 116 52.79 44.78 53.46
CA THR A 116 52.75 46.23 53.81
C THR A 116 51.91 47.13 52.87
N PRO A 117 50.57 47.05 52.91
CA PRO A 117 49.74 47.82 51.99
C PRO A 117 49.63 49.30 52.41
N GLN A 118 49.81 50.23 51.46
CA GLN A 118 49.82 51.68 51.73
C GLN A 118 48.72 52.47 51.00
N SER A 119 47.93 51.82 50.13
CA SER A 119 46.77 52.39 49.45
C SER A 119 45.75 51.29 49.16
N GLU A 120 44.47 51.65 49.07
CA GLU A 120 43.39 50.74 48.67
C GLU A 120 43.51 50.40 47.18
N LEU A 121 43.34 49.13 46.81
CA LEU A 121 43.44 48.66 45.42
C LEU A 121 42.21 47.82 45.05
N GLY A 122 41.37 48.35 44.16
CA GLY A 122 40.09 47.74 43.80
C GLY A 122 39.01 47.92 44.88
N ASN A 123 37.77 47.51 44.58
CA ASN A 123 36.59 47.84 45.38
C ASN A 123 36.46 47.13 46.75
N SER A 124 37.49 46.44 47.24
CA SER A 124 37.62 45.95 48.64
C SER A 124 39.01 45.31 48.86
N ASP A 125 39.69 45.76 49.93
CA ASP A 125 40.95 45.29 50.59
C ASP A 125 42.25 46.08 50.34
N TYR A 126 42.98 46.38 51.42
CA TYR A 126 44.35 46.95 51.39
C TYR A 126 45.36 45.85 51.04
N ALA A 127 45.86 45.84 49.81
CA ALA A 127 46.73 44.79 49.29
C ALA A 127 47.90 45.36 48.47
N THR A 128 49.00 44.61 48.40
CA THR A 128 50.16 44.93 47.55
C THR A 128 49.90 44.51 46.09
N SER A 129 49.22 43.38 45.87
CA SER A 129 48.74 42.96 44.55
C SER A 129 47.48 42.11 44.63
N ILE A 130 46.65 42.18 43.58
CA ILE A 130 45.43 41.38 43.44
C ILE A 130 45.45 40.71 42.08
N THR A 131 45.25 39.39 42.07
CA THR A 131 45.08 38.62 40.83
C THR A 131 43.67 38.05 40.78
N THR A 132 42.91 38.44 39.76
CA THR A 132 41.58 37.90 39.48
C THR A 132 41.64 37.00 38.25
N ASN A 133 41.36 35.72 38.43
CA ASN A 133 41.20 34.78 37.33
C ASN A 133 39.72 34.42 37.21
N SER A 134 39.16 34.71 36.04
CA SER A 134 37.79 34.34 35.70
C SER A 134 37.83 33.31 34.58
N GLY A 135 37.16 32.18 34.79
CA GLY A 135 37.01 31.12 33.80
C GLY A 135 35.54 30.83 33.58
N ASP A 136 35.14 30.81 32.32
CA ASP A 136 33.82 30.38 31.89
C ASP A 136 33.92 29.04 31.17
N SER A 137 33.00 28.13 31.49
CA SER A 137 32.93 26.82 30.86
C SER A 137 31.49 26.51 30.50
N GLY A 138 31.25 26.29 29.21
CA GLY A 138 29.98 25.87 28.65
C GLY A 138 30.14 24.53 27.96
N GLY A 139 29.24 23.60 28.27
CA GLY A 139 29.16 22.30 27.61
C GLY A 139 27.72 22.00 27.21
N THR A 140 27.51 21.68 25.94
CA THR A 140 26.22 21.19 25.44
C THR A 140 26.39 19.73 25.04
N ALA A 141 25.64 18.84 25.68
CA ALA A 141 25.58 17.43 25.33
C ALA A 141 24.19 17.12 24.75
N THR A 142 24.17 16.63 23.51
CA THR A 142 22.97 16.16 22.85
C THR A 142 23.03 14.64 22.73
N THR A 143 21.97 13.97 23.18
CA THR A 143 21.81 12.52 23.06
C THR A 143 20.53 12.22 22.29
N THR A 144 20.63 11.37 21.28
CA THR A 144 19.48 10.89 20.52
C THR A 144 19.40 9.39 20.66
N GLU A 145 18.28 8.89 21.18
CA GLU A 145 17.98 7.46 21.24
C GLU A 145 16.80 7.14 20.32
N GLU A 146 16.95 6.11 19.51
CA GLU A 146 15.91 5.61 18.60
C GLU A 146 15.55 4.17 18.98
N TYR A 147 14.26 3.93 19.22
CA TYR A 147 13.72 2.61 19.54
C TYR A 147 12.66 2.22 18.52
N THR A 148 12.83 1.06 17.88
CA THR A 148 11.83 0.48 17.00
C THR A 148 11.39 -0.87 17.56
N SER A 149 10.08 -1.04 17.78
CA SER A 149 9.46 -2.29 18.21
C SER A 149 8.38 -2.71 17.24
N THR A 150 8.46 -3.96 16.76
CA THR A 150 7.50 -4.53 15.83
C THR A 150 6.76 -5.68 16.51
N ILE A 151 5.43 -5.56 16.59
CA ILE A 151 4.54 -6.60 17.10
C ILE A 151 3.72 -7.12 15.92
N ALA A 152 4.05 -8.32 15.46
CA ALA A 152 3.34 -9.01 14.37
C ALA A 152 2.78 -10.36 14.85
N GLY A 153 1.50 -10.64 14.57
CA GLY A 153 0.87 -11.90 14.96
C GLY A 153 -0.65 -11.86 14.90
N HIS A 154 -1.27 -12.84 15.57
CA HIS A 154 -2.71 -12.94 15.74
C HIS A 154 -3.13 -12.39 17.11
N ASP A 155 -4.10 -11.48 17.15
CA ASP A 155 -4.59 -10.86 18.39
C ASP A 155 -5.55 -11.75 19.22
N GLY A 156 -5.88 -12.95 18.72
CA GLY A 156 -6.72 -13.92 19.40
C GLY A 156 -8.23 -13.64 19.36
N MET A 157 -8.68 -12.56 18.69
CA MET A 157 -10.11 -12.19 18.61
C MET A 157 -10.96 -13.16 17.77
N LYS A 158 -10.34 -13.91 16.85
CA LYS A 158 -11.02 -14.85 15.96
C LYS A 158 -10.39 -16.24 16.07
N TYR A 159 -11.20 -17.29 16.09
CA TYR A 159 -10.67 -18.64 16.02
C TYR A 159 -10.14 -18.95 14.61
N PRO A 160 -9.15 -19.84 14.46
CA PRO A 160 -8.66 -20.26 13.15
C PRO A 160 -9.77 -20.75 12.20
N THR A 161 -10.81 -21.38 12.75
CA THR A 161 -12.00 -21.81 12.01
C THR A 161 -12.81 -20.65 11.43
N ASP A 162 -12.93 -19.55 12.15
CA ASP A 162 -13.67 -18.36 11.71
C ASP A 162 -12.90 -17.61 10.62
N ILE A 163 -11.57 -17.56 10.75
CA ILE A 163 -10.68 -17.04 9.70
C ILE A 163 -10.88 -17.86 8.43
N LEU A 164 -10.81 -19.19 8.53
CA LEU A 164 -11.00 -20.09 7.38
C LEU A 164 -12.39 -19.92 6.73
N MET A 165 -13.45 -19.77 7.53
CA MET A 165 -14.79 -19.49 7.02
C MET A 165 -14.84 -18.14 6.27
N GLY A 166 -14.24 -17.09 6.84
CA GLY A 166 -14.16 -15.77 6.20
C GLY A 166 -13.37 -15.81 4.89
N LEU A 167 -12.23 -16.52 4.86
CA LEU A 167 -11.45 -16.75 3.64
C LEU A 167 -12.27 -17.44 2.55
N ARG A 168 -13.06 -18.46 2.93
CA ARG A 168 -13.93 -19.17 1.99
C ARG A 168 -14.97 -18.25 1.37
N GLN A 169 -15.50 -17.30 2.15
CA GLN A 169 -16.47 -16.31 1.68
C GLN A 169 -15.83 -15.22 0.82
N SER A 170 -14.56 -14.87 1.05
CA SER A 170 -13.86 -13.83 0.29
C SER A 170 -13.34 -14.31 -1.08
N PHE A 171 -13.24 -15.62 -1.31
CA PHE A 171 -12.83 -16.14 -2.62
C PHE A 171 -13.91 -15.88 -3.67
N ILE A 172 -13.68 -14.87 -4.50
CA ILE A 172 -14.54 -14.52 -5.62
C ILE A 172 -13.98 -15.06 -6.94
N ASN A 173 -14.86 -15.59 -7.79
CA ASN A 173 -14.50 -16.00 -9.15
C ASN A 173 -14.76 -14.84 -10.11
N ILE A 174 -13.71 -14.04 -10.32
CA ILE A 174 -13.77 -12.82 -11.12
C ILE A 174 -14.11 -13.13 -12.59
N ASP A 175 -13.57 -14.22 -13.15
CA ASP A 175 -13.87 -14.63 -14.54
C ASP A 175 -15.36 -14.92 -14.73
N LYS A 176 -15.96 -15.66 -13.78
CA LYS A 176 -17.38 -16.01 -13.82
C LYS A 176 -18.25 -14.76 -13.77
N MET A 177 -17.88 -13.78 -12.95
CA MET A 177 -18.61 -12.50 -12.87
C MET A 177 -18.54 -11.73 -14.20
N ILE A 178 -17.36 -11.67 -14.84
CA ILE A 178 -17.22 -11.04 -16.16
C ILE A 178 -18.08 -11.78 -17.19
N ILE A 179 -18.02 -13.11 -17.21
CA ILE A 179 -18.79 -13.94 -18.13
C ILE A 179 -20.29 -13.71 -17.94
N GLU A 180 -20.77 -13.64 -16.71
CA GLU A 180 -22.18 -13.38 -16.40
C GLU A 180 -22.62 -11.98 -16.84
N GLU A 181 -21.79 -10.95 -16.65
CA GLU A 181 -22.06 -9.60 -17.15
C GLU A 181 -22.17 -9.53 -18.68
N LEU A 182 -21.47 -10.40 -19.41
CA LEU A 182 -21.53 -10.49 -20.87
C LEU A 182 -22.76 -11.27 -21.37
N SER A 183 -23.56 -11.86 -20.48
CA SER A 183 -24.71 -12.68 -20.87
C SER A 183 -25.82 -11.88 -21.59
N ASP A 184 -25.88 -10.57 -21.32
CA ASP A 184 -26.79 -9.64 -21.98
C ASP A 184 -26.55 -9.50 -23.50
N LEU A 185 -25.33 -9.80 -23.97
CA LEU A 185 -24.97 -9.78 -25.38
C LEU A 185 -25.36 -11.06 -26.13
N PHE A 186 -25.85 -12.09 -25.43
CA PHE A 186 -26.25 -13.37 -26.00
C PHE A 186 -27.74 -13.60 -25.87
N MET A 187 -28.27 -14.51 -26.70
CA MET A 187 -29.66 -14.93 -26.55
C MET A 187 -29.84 -15.69 -25.23
N ASN A 188 -30.72 -15.19 -24.37
CA ASN A 188 -31.07 -15.78 -23.07
C ASN A 188 -32.24 -16.79 -23.18
N ILE A 189 -32.60 -17.19 -24.39
CA ILE A 189 -33.65 -18.16 -24.69
C ILE A 189 -32.96 -19.46 -25.10
N TYR A 190 -33.27 -20.56 -24.42
CA TYR A 190 -32.68 -21.89 -24.65
C TYR A 190 -33.69 -22.85 -25.29
#